data_AF-A0A2G9Q5C3-F1
#
_entry.id   AF-A0A2G9Q5C3-F1
#
_cell.length_a   1.000
_cell.length_b   1.000
_cell.length_c   1.000
_cell.angle_alpha   90.00
_cell.angle_beta   90.00
_cell.angle_gamma   90.00
#
_symmetry.space_group_name_H-M   'P 1'
#
loop_
_entity.id
_entity.type
_entity.pdbx_description
1 polymer ?
#
loop_
_entity_poly.entity_id
_entity_poly.type
_entity_poly.pdbx_seq_one_letter_code
_entity_poly.pdbx_strand_id
1 'polypeptide(L)'
;MAFEEMVEMVSILRREDYDGKKGPYTRPNMRKDKIMSSVVTTLEAKFGTKRSKEQLRKRWSDIKSREPEQYWRIKKLLKKSKYLLCFPIEILNLHADPYFFCLYSIVRKDRSL
;
A
#
# COMPACT_ATOMS: atom_id res chain seq x y z
N MET A 1 -3.95 -0.42 19.81
CA MET A 1 -3.67 -0.99 18.48
C MET A 1 -2.17 -1.04 18.31
N ALA A 2 -1.63 -2.25 18.08
CA ALA A 2 -0.19 -2.47 17.93
C ALA A 2 0.34 -1.79 16.66
N PHE A 3 1.66 -1.59 16.59
CA PHE A 3 2.30 -0.96 15.43
C PHE A 3 2.10 -1.79 14.14
N GLU A 4 2.18 -3.12 14.23
CA GLU A 4 1.98 -4.03 13.10
C GLU A 4 0.53 -4.02 12.58
N GLU A 5 -0.46 -4.09 13.48
CA GLU A 5 -1.89 -3.92 13.14
C GLU A 5 -2.13 -2.59 12.40
N MET A 6 -1.45 -1.52 12.84
CA MET A 6 -1.55 -0.19 12.24
C MET A 6 -0.93 -0.13 10.85
N VAL A 7 0.26 -0.72 10.66
CA VAL A 7 0.92 -0.78 9.34
C VAL A 7 0.05 -1.56 8.35
N GLU A 8 -0.51 -2.70 8.76
CA GLU A 8 -1.39 -3.53 7.93
C GLU A 8 -2.64 -2.75 7.52
N MET A 9 -3.31 -2.10 8.48
CA MET A 9 -4.48 -1.25 8.22
C MET A 9 -4.15 -0.13 7.21
N VAL A 10 -3.08 0.63 7.42
CA VAL A 10 -2.69 1.74 6.53
C VAL A 10 -2.31 1.22 5.14
N SER A 11 -1.73 0.01 5.05
CA SER A 11 -1.40 -0.61 3.76
C SER A 11 -2.64 -0.86 2.89
N ILE A 12 -3.73 -1.35 3.50
CA ILE A 12 -4.99 -1.65 2.81
C ILE A 12 -5.72 -0.37 2.42
N LEU A 13 -5.80 0.60 3.34
CA LEU A 13 -6.40 1.91 3.06
C LEU A 13 -5.73 2.60 1.88
N ARG A 14 -4.41 2.43 1.73
CA ARG A 14 -3.65 2.96 0.60
C ARG A 14 -3.88 2.15 -0.68
N ARG A 15 -3.93 0.82 -0.59
CA ARG A 15 -4.16 -0.07 -1.73
C ARG A 15 -5.52 0.19 -2.38
N GLU A 16 -6.56 0.32 -1.57
CA GLU A 16 -7.95 0.52 -2.01
C GLU A 16 -8.33 2.00 -2.26
N ASP A 17 -7.39 2.92 -2.05
CA ASP A 17 -7.56 4.37 -2.19
C ASP A 17 -8.71 4.96 -1.34
N TYR A 18 -8.63 4.78 -0.03
CA TYR A 18 -9.65 5.27 0.91
C TYR A 18 -9.90 6.79 0.87
N ASP A 19 -8.84 7.57 0.64
CA ASP A 19 -8.92 9.03 0.53
C ASP A 19 -9.52 9.49 -0.82
N GLY A 20 -9.66 8.61 -1.82
CA GLY A 20 -10.20 8.95 -3.15
C GLY A 20 -9.28 9.87 -3.96
N LYS A 21 -7.96 9.76 -3.80
CA LYS A 21 -7.00 10.65 -4.45
C LYS A 21 -6.90 10.41 -5.95
N LYS A 22 -7.29 9.24 -6.43
CA LYS A 22 -7.27 8.90 -7.87
C LYS A 22 -8.46 9.46 -8.64
N GLY A 23 -9.48 9.97 -7.95
CA GLY A 23 -10.67 10.58 -8.55
C GLY A 23 -11.90 10.46 -7.66
N PRO A 24 -12.89 11.37 -7.81
CA PRO A 24 -14.12 11.33 -7.04
C PRO A 24 -14.90 10.04 -7.33
N TYR A 25 -15.33 9.37 -6.26
CA TYR A 25 -16.17 8.18 -6.35
C TYR A 25 -17.63 8.54 -6.57
N THR A 26 -18.34 7.74 -7.39
CA THR A 26 -19.79 7.87 -7.61
C THR A 26 -20.60 7.67 -6.32
N ARG A 27 -20.12 6.79 -5.42
CA ARG A 27 -20.73 6.51 -4.11
C ARG A 27 -19.64 6.45 -3.02
N PRO A 28 -19.17 7.61 -2.52
CA PRO A 28 -17.99 7.66 -1.65
C PRO A 28 -18.20 6.95 -0.30
N ASN A 29 -19.37 7.08 0.32
CA ASN A 29 -19.66 6.44 1.61
C ASN A 29 -19.68 4.91 1.50
N MET A 30 -20.38 4.38 0.48
CA MET A 30 -20.46 2.94 0.24
C MET A 30 -19.07 2.33 -0.01
N ARG A 31 -18.20 3.04 -0.74
CA ARG A 31 -16.84 2.57 -0.99
C ARG A 31 -15.97 2.62 0.27
N LYS A 32 -16.01 3.71 1.03
CA LYS A 32 -15.30 3.81 2.32
C LYS A 32 -15.73 2.70 3.28
N ASP A 33 -17.00 2.31 3.27
CA ASP A 33 -17.51 1.24 4.11
C ASP A 33 -17.06 -0.14 3.67
N LYS A 34 -17.03 -0.38 2.35
CA LYS A 34 -16.44 -1.60 1.79
C LYS A 34 -14.97 -1.72 2.17
N ILE A 35 -14.20 -0.65 2.05
CA ILE A 35 -12.77 -0.62 2.41
C ILE A 35 -12.57 -0.88 3.90
N MET A 36 -13.35 -0.24 4.77
CA MET A 36 -13.29 -0.49 6.22
C MET A 36 -13.66 -1.94 6.56
N SER A 37 -14.57 -2.54 5.80
CA SER A 37 -14.92 -3.96 5.97
C SER A 37 -13.74 -4.86 5.59
N SER A 38 -13.04 -4.57 4.49
CA SER A 38 -11.81 -5.27 4.11
C SER A 38 -10.74 -5.17 5.20
N VAL A 39 -10.55 -4.00 5.82
CA VAL A 39 -9.61 -3.83 6.94
C VAL A 39 -9.99 -4.73 8.11
N VAL A 40 -11.26 -4.74 8.54
CA VAL A 40 -11.72 -5.61 9.64
C VAL A 40 -11.42 -7.07 9.32
N THR A 41 -11.82 -7.55 8.14
CA THR A 41 -11.62 -8.96 7.74
C THR A 41 -10.14 -9.35 7.74
N THR A 42 -9.26 -8.49 7.24
CA THR A 42 -7.81 -8.78 7.22
C THR A 42 -7.17 -8.77 8.59
N LEU A 43 -7.57 -7.85 9.48
CA LEU A 43 -7.04 -7.79 10.84
C LEU A 43 -7.49 -9.00 11.67
N GLU A 44 -8.73 -9.43 11.49
CA GLU A 44 -9.24 -10.65 12.11
C GLU A 44 -8.51 -11.89 11.57
N ALA A 45 -8.30 -11.99 10.26
CA ALA A 45 -7.61 -13.13 9.66
C ALA A 45 -6.12 -13.23 10.03
N LYS A 46 -5.42 -12.09 10.15
CA LYS A 46 -3.97 -12.07 10.45
C LYS A 46 -3.65 -12.08 11.94
N PHE A 47 -4.39 -11.32 12.74
CA PHE A 47 -4.07 -11.09 14.15
C PHE A 47 -5.12 -11.65 15.11
N GLY A 48 -6.25 -12.19 14.60
CA GLY A 48 -7.36 -12.65 15.44
C GLY A 48 -8.09 -11.52 16.16
N THR A 49 -7.78 -10.26 15.85
CA THR A 49 -8.32 -9.12 16.60
C THR A 49 -9.64 -8.65 16.03
N LYS A 50 -10.70 -8.81 16.82
CA LYS A 50 -12.01 -8.21 16.50
C LYS A 50 -11.99 -6.72 16.81
N ARG A 51 -12.16 -5.89 15.79
CA ARG A 51 -12.26 -4.43 15.90
C ARG A 51 -13.46 -3.93 15.13
N SER A 52 -14.14 -2.91 15.65
CA SER A 52 -15.28 -2.31 14.96
C SER A 52 -14.82 -1.35 13.85
N LYS A 53 -15.64 -1.20 12.81
CA LYS A 53 -15.38 -0.24 11.72
C LYS A 53 -15.24 1.19 12.26
N GLU A 54 -16.01 1.54 13.29
CA GLU A 54 -15.99 2.87 13.89
C GLU A 54 -14.70 3.14 14.67
N GLN A 55 -14.22 2.14 15.43
CA GLN A 55 -12.91 2.22 16.08
C GLN A 55 -11.77 2.41 15.06
N LEU A 56 -11.85 1.73 13.92
CA LEU A 56 -10.87 1.86 12.84
C LEU A 56 -10.94 3.24 12.16
N ARG A 57 -12.14 3.78 11.92
CA ARG A 57 -12.30 5.15 11.39
C ARG A 57 -11.70 6.19 12.32
N LYS A 58 -12.02 6.12 13.62
CA LYS A 58 -11.42 7.01 14.63
C LYS A 58 -9.90 6.89 14.63
N ARG A 59 -9.38 5.65 14.59
CA ARG A 59 -7.93 5.43 14.57
C ARG A 59 -7.25 5.96 13.30
N TRP A 60 -7.90 5.84 12.14
CA TRP A 60 -7.41 6.43 10.91
C TRP A 60 -7.33 7.95 11.00
N SER A 61 -8.37 8.59 11.53
CA SER A 61 -8.37 10.03 11.79
C SER A 61 -7.24 10.44 12.73
N ASP A 62 -7.05 9.70 13.83
CA ASP A 62 -5.95 9.93 14.78
C ASP A 62 -4.58 9.79 14.13
N ILE A 63 -4.37 8.81 13.25
CA ILE A 63 -3.11 8.62 12.53
C ILE A 63 -2.84 9.78 11.58
N LYS A 64 -3.89 10.31 10.95
CA LYS A 64 -3.80 11.43 10.01
C LYS A 64 -3.55 12.77 10.74
N SER A 65 -3.97 12.90 12.00
CA SER A 65 -3.77 14.09 12.82
C SER A 65 -2.54 14.03 13.74
N ARG A 66 -1.98 12.85 14.00
CA ARG A 66 -0.81 12.67 14.87
C ARG A 66 0.46 13.28 14.28
N GLU A 67 1.42 13.51 15.17
CA GLU A 67 2.75 14.05 14.87
C GLU A 67 3.31 13.47 13.56
N PRO A 68 3.69 14.33 12.59
CA PRO A 68 3.97 13.93 11.22
C PRO A 68 5.06 12.85 11.14
N GLU A 69 5.94 12.75 12.13
CA GLU A 69 6.98 11.73 12.23
C GLU A 69 6.45 10.29 12.28
N GLN A 70 5.42 9.99 13.07
CA GLN A 70 4.91 8.61 13.21
C GLN A 70 4.27 8.14 11.90
N TYR A 71 3.45 8.99 11.29
CA TYR A 71 2.88 8.74 9.97
C TYR A 71 3.98 8.59 8.91
N TRP A 72 5.03 9.44 8.97
CA TRP A 72 6.19 9.34 8.09
C TRP A 72 6.93 8.01 8.21
N ARG A 73 7.13 7.50 9.43
CA ARG A 73 7.78 6.21 9.66
C ARG A 73 7.00 5.08 8.99
N ILE A 74 5.68 5.03 9.18
CA ILE A 74 4.80 4.02 8.55
C ILE A 74 4.85 4.15 7.02
N LYS A 75 4.72 5.37 6.49
CA LYS A 75 4.78 5.64 5.04
C LYS A 75 6.12 5.24 4.43
N LYS A 76 7.24 5.46 5.14
CA LYS A 76 8.59 5.06 4.73
C LYS A 76 8.72 3.54 4.67
N LEU A 77 8.18 2.82 5.64
CA LEU A 77 8.15 1.35 5.64
C LEU A 77 7.33 0.80 4.45
N LEU A 78 6.12 1.34 4.24
CA LEU A 78 5.27 0.94 3.10
C LEU A 78 5.89 1.28 1.74
N LYS A 79 6.69 2.34 1.66
CA LYS A 79 7.43 2.69 0.45
C LYS A 79 8.57 1.68 0.21
N LYS A 80 9.34 1.33 1.25
CA LYS A 80 10.41 0.32 1.16
C LYS A 80 9.87 -1.06 0.78
N SER A 81 8.79 -1.52 1.40
CA SER A 81 8.20 -2.83 1.09
C SER A 81 7.71 -2.91 -0.37
N LYS A 82 7.17 -1.82 -0.93
CA LYS A 82 6.79 -1.76 -2.35
C LYS A 82 7.99 -1.98 -3.28
N TYR A 83 9.14 -1.36 -3.02
CA TYR A 83 10.31 -1.54 -3.88
C TYR A 83 10.87 -2.96 -3.80
N LEU A 84 10.87 -3.57 -2.61
CA LEU A 84 11.31 -4.95 -2.43
C LEU A 84 10.37 -5.96 -3.10
N LEU A 85 9.07 -5.66 -3.21
CA LEU A 85 8.10 -6.46 -3.96
C LEU A 85 8.11 -6.18 -5.47
N CYS A 86 8.36 -4.94 -5.91
CA CYS A 86 8.43 -4.58 -7.33
C CYS A 86 9.70 -5.11 -8.01
N PHE A 87 10.86 -5.09 -7.34
CA PHE A 87 12.12 -5.57 -7.91
C PHE A 87 12.04 -6.99 -8.50
N PRO A 88 11.54 -8.02 -7.78
CA PRO A 88 11.43 -9.36 -8.32
C PRO A 88 10.31 -9.50 -9.37
N ILE A 89 9.20 -8.75 -9.26
CA ILE A 89 8.11 -8.79 -10.26
C ILE A 89 8.58 -8.17 -11.59
N GLU A 90 9.31 -7.07 -11.55
CA GLU A 90 9.91 -6.46 -12.75
C GLU A 90 10.97 -7.37 -13.37
N ILE A 91 11.81 -8.04 -12.57
CA ILE A 91 12.79 -9.03 -13.05
C ILE A 91 12.11 -10.25 -13.70
N LEU A 92 11.04 -10.77 -13.10
CA LEU A 92 10.27 -11.89 -13.65
C LEU A 92 9.57 -11.51 -14.97
N ASN A 93 9.04 -10.28 -15.06
CA ASN A 93 8.45 -9.76 -16.30
C ASN A 93 9.51 -9.51 -17.39
N LEU A 94 10.73 -9.09 -17.02
CA LEU A 94 11.88 -8.97 -17.94
C LEU A 94 12.33 -10.32 -18.51
N HIS A 95 12.18 -11.40 -17.74
CA HIS A 95 12.56 -12.76 -18.17
C HIS A 95 11.46 -13.46 -18.99
N ALA A 96 10.26 -12.90 -19.03
CA ALA A 96 9.13 -13.39 -19.84
C ALA A 96 9.14 -12.85 -21.28
N ASP A 97 9.96 -11.83 -21.58
CA ASP A 97 10.10 -11.24 -22.91
C ASP A 97 11.56 -11.32 -23.39
N PRO A 98 11.91 -12.31 -24.25
CA PRO A 98 13.29 -12.50 -24.72
C PRO A 98 13.83 -11.33 -25.55
N TYR A 99 12.99 -10.35 -25.94
CA TYR A 99 13.40 -9.20 -26.73
C TYR A 99 13.81 -7.98 -25.88
N PHE A 100 13.44 -7.91 -24.60
CA PHE A 100 13.76 -6.76 -23.75
C PHE A 100 15.23 -6.75 -23.28
N PHE A 101 15.83 -7.93 -23.08
CA PHE A 101 17.24 -8.05 -22.66
C PHE A 101 18.21 -7.53 -23.74
N CYS A 102 17.89 -7.76 -25.02
CA CYS A 102 18.67 -7.27 -26.16
C CYS A 102 18.66 -5.74 -26.25
N LEU A 103 17.51 -5.09 -26.09
CA LEU A 103 17.40 -3.63 -26.12
C LEU A 103 18.05 -2.96 -24.90
N TYR A 104 17.90 -3.55 -23.71
CA TYR A 104 18.49 -3.01 -22.48
C TYR A 104 20.03 -3.07 -22.49
N SER A 105 20.60 -4.12 -23.12
CA SER A 105 22.05 -4.29 -23.29
C SER A 105 22.66 -3.27 -24.27
N ILE A 106 21.92 -2.89 -25.33
CA ILE A 106 22.33 -1.88 -26.31
C ILE A 106 22.32 -0.48 -25.67
N VAL A 107 21.22 -0.11 -24.99
CA VAL A 107 21.07 1.22 -24.36
C VAL A 107 22.08 1.46 -23.22
N ARG A 108 22.54 0.42 -22.51
CA ARG A 108 23.58 0.56 -21.48
C ARG A 108 24.99 0.72 -22.05
N LYS A 109 25.24 0.24 -23.27
CA LYS A 109 26.58 0.29 -23.92
C LYS A 109 26.90 1.65 -24.52
N ASP A 110 25.89 2.44 -24.88
CA ASP A 110 26.06 3.82 -25.38
C ASP A 110 26.22 4.88 -24.27
N ARG A 111 26.06 4.51 -23.00
CA ARG A 111 26.13 5.45 -21.86
C ARG A 111 27.49 5.47 -21.15
N SER A 112 28.51 4.83 -21.72
CA SER A 112 29.88 4.77 -21.17
C SER A 112 30.94 5.38 -22.08
N LEU A 113 30.57 6.33 -22.94
CA LEU A 113 31.49 7.24 -23.64
C LEU A 113 31.35 8.65 -23.08
#